data_AF-H1S903-F1
#
_entry.id   AF-H1S903-F1
#
_cell.length_a   1.000
_cell.length_b   1.000
_cell.length_c   1.000
_cell.angle_alpha   90.00
_cell.angle_beta   90.00
_cell.angle_gamma   90.00
#
_symmetry.space_group_name_H-M   'P 1'
#
loop_
_entity.id
_entity.type
_entity.pdbx_description
1 polymer ?
#
loop_
_entity_poly.entity_id
_entity_poly.type
_entity_poly.pdbx_seq_one_letter_code
_entity_poly.pdbx_strand_id
1 'polypeptide(L)'
;MTFGTDEHVRHDAVMEDMTKLKPVFVKENGTVTAGNASGLSNAAAAVVLMERAEAEKRGLKPMARLVSYAHAGIDPKTMGIGPVPATKKAPDRAGLTVADLDVIEANEAFAAQA
;
A
#
# COMPACT_ATOMS: atom_id res chain seq x y z
N MET A 1 -15.72 -14.63 -20.65
CA MET A 1 -15.21 -14.99 -19.32
C MET A 1 -15.23 -13.71 -18.49
N THR A 2 -15.92 -13.70 -17.35
CA THR A 2 -16.01 -12.53 -16.47
C THR A 2 -15.27 -12.86 -15.19
N PHE A 3 -14.34 -12.01 -14.81
CA PHE A 3 -13.62 -12.11 -13.54
C PHE A 3 -14.30 -11.17 -12.53
N GLY A 4 -14.55 -11.66 -11.33
CA GLY A 4 -15.18 -10.89 -10.24
C GLY A 4 -14.52 -11.09 -8.87
N THR A 5 -13.41 -11.82 -8.84
CA THR A 5 -12.66 -12.16 -7.63
C THR A 5 -11.17 -12.08 -7.94
N ASP A 6 -10.38 -11.55 -7.01
CA ASP A 6 -8.93 -11.53 -7.13
C ASP A 6 -8.35 -12.93 -7.07
N GLU A 7 -7.51 -13.27 -8.05
CA GLU A 7 -6.95 -14.62 -8.20
C GLU A 7 -5.83 -14.92 -7.19
N HIS A 8 -5.16 -13.89 -6.68
CA HIS A 8 -3.95 -14.03 -5.88
C HIS A 8 -4.19 -14.44 -4.42
N VAL A 9 -5.42 -14.23 -3.91
CA VAL A 9 -5.74 -14.48 -2.51
C VAL A 9 -5.79 -15.98 -2.22
N ARG A 10 -4.92 -16.45 -1.32
CA ARG A 10 -4.88 -17.86 -0.87
C ARG A 10 -5.55 -18.00 0.49
N HIS A 11 -6.83 -18.40 0.48
CA HIS A 11 -7.62 -18.57 1.70
C HIS A 11 -7.20 -19.78 2.56
N ASP A 12 -6.45 -20.70 1.99
CA ASP A 12 -5.90 -21.91 2.64
C ASP A 12 -4.45 -21.72 3.11
N ALA A 13 -3.90 -20.51 3.04
CA ALA A 13 -2.53 -20.22 3.47
C ALA A 13 -2.34 -20.49 4.97
N VAL A 14 -1.37 -21.33 5.31
CA VAL A 14 -1.00 -21.68 6.69
C VAL A 14 0.48 -21.43 6.96
N MET A 15 0.82 -21.16 8.22
CA MET A 15 2.19 -20.83 8.64
C MET A 15 3.18 -21.95 8.35
N GLU A 16 2.76 -23.21 8.49
CA GLU A 16 3.59 -24.39 8.22
C GLU A 16 4.14 -24.37 6.80
N ASP A 17 3.38 -23.90 5.82
CA ASP A 17 3.82 -23.82 4.44
C ASP A 17 4.76 -22.64 4.20
N MET A 18 4.55 -21.53 4.90
CA MET A 18 5.45 -20.36 4.83
C MET A 18 6.86 -20.69 5.32
N THR A 19 6.97 -21.53 6.37
CA THR A 19 8.29 -21.92 6.93
C THR A 19 9.12 -22.81 6.00
N LYS A 20 8.48 -23.51 5.05
CA LYS A 20 9.16 -24.39 4.08
C LYS A 20 9.74 -23.61 2.90
N LEU A 21 9.36 -22.35 2.71
CA LEU A 21 9.77 -21.54 1.58
C LEU A 21 11.24 -21.15 1.70
N LYS A 22 11.98 -21.30 0.60
CA LYS A 22 13.40 -20.95 0.54
C LYS A 22 13.55 -19.42 0.37
N PRO A 23 14.58 -18.81 1.00
CA PRO A 23 14.94 -17.42 0.73
C PRO A 23 15.26 -17.19 -0.75
N VAL A 24 14.82 -16.05 -1.31
CA VAL A 24 14.94 -15.76 -2.75
C VAL A 24 16.16 -14.90 -3.07
N PHE A 25 16.48 -13.91 -2.23
CA PHE A 25 17.53 -12.93 -2.52
C PHE A 25 18.89 -13.25 -1.87
N VAL A 26 18.88 -13.76 -0.64
CA VAL A 26 20.08 -14.10 0.13
C VAL A 26 20.01 -15.57 0.51
N LYS A 27 20.93 -16.38 0.00
CA LYS A 27 20.88 -17.86 0.15
C LYS A 27 21.07 -18.31 1.59
N GLU A 28 22.00 -17.69 2.31
CA GLU A 28 22.33 -18.03 3.69
C GLU A 28 21.72 -16.99 4.63
N ASN A 29 20.92 -17.44 5.60
CA ASN A 29 20.26 -16.58 6.60
C ASN A 29 19.36 -15.47 6.03
N GLY A 30 18.94 -15.58 4.76
CA GLY A 30 17.94 -14.69 4.18
C GLY A 30 16.55 -14.95 4.76
N THR A 31 15.74 -13.90 4.86
CA THR A 31 14.38 -13.97 5.45
C THR A 31 13.27 -13.70 4.44
N VAL A 32 13.60 -13.15 3.28
CA VAL A 32 12.61 -12.82 2.23
C VAL A 32 12.38 -14.03 1.33
N THR A 33 11.13 -14.48 1.25
CA THR A 33 10.66 -15.63 0.48
C THR A 33 9.51 -15.20 -0.44
N ALA A 34 9.09 -16.09 -1.35
CA ALA A 34 7.92 -15.83 -2.20
C ALA A 34 6.61 -15.70 -1.40
N GLY A 35 6.56 -16.15 -0.14
CA GLY A 35 5.37 -16.08 0.69
C GLY A 35 5.22 -14.76 1.46
N ASN A 36 6.28 -13.95 1.55
CA ASN A 36 6.30 -12.68 2.29
C ASN A 36 6.71 -11.48 1.41
N ALA A 37 6.57 -11.64 0.10
CA ALA A 37 6.76 -10.62 -0.92
C ALA A 37 5.46 -10.44 -1.70
N SER A 38 5.22 -9.23 -2.21
CA SER A 38 4.07 -8.97 -3.08
C SER A 38 4.12 -9.86 -4.33
N GLY A 39 2.99 -10.48 -4.67
CA GLY A 39 2.85 -11.23 -5.92
C GLY A 39 2.96 -10.34 -7.17
N LEU A 40 3.30 -10.97 -8.30
CA LEU A 40 3.18 -10.33 -9.60
C LEU A 40 1.71 -10.35 -10.02
N SER A 41 1.17 -9.20 -10.39
CA SER A 41 -0.24 -9.06 -10.75
C SER A 41 -0.41 -8.19 -12.01
N ASN A 42 -1.53 -8.40 -12.69
CA ASN A 42 -1.98 -7.55 -13.80
C ASN A 42 -3.33 -6.95 -13.41
N ALA A 43 -3.40 -5.62 -13.28
CA ALA A 43 -4.61 -4.92 -12.87
C ALA A 43 -4.63 -3.48 -13.38
N ALA A 44 -5.79 -2.84 -13.31
CA ALA A 44 -5.98 -1.42 -13.55
C ALA A 44 -6.96 -0.82 -12.53
N ALA A 45 -6.74 0.43 -12.14
CA ALA A 45 -7.61 1.19 -11.26
C ALA A 45 -7.76 2.63 -11.77
N ALA A 46 -8.88 3.28 -11.45
CA ALA A 46 -9.16 4.66 -11.85
C ALA A 46 -9.89 5.41 -10.73
N VAL A 47 -9.59 6.71 -10.61
CA VAL A 47 -10.27 7.64 -9.71
C VAL A 47 -10.68 8.87 -10.50
N VAL A 48 -11.91 9.34 -10.31
CA VAL A 48 -12.40 10.59 -10.89
C VAL A 48 -12.34 11.68 -9.81
N LEU A 49 -11.66 12.78 -10.11
CA LEU A 49 -11.54 13.93 -9.22
C LEU A 49 -12.33 15.11 -9.78
N MET A 50 -12.89 15.91 -8.88
CA MET A 50 -13.65 17.11 -9.20
C MET A 50 -13.53 18.12 -8.06
N GLU A 51 -13.56 19.40 -8.41
CA GLU A 51 -13.73 20.47 -7.42
C GLU A 51 -15.05 20.30 -6.65
N ARG A 52 -15.02 20.51 -5.33
CA ARG A 52 -16.21 20.32 -4.47
C ARG A 52 -17.40 21.14 -4.96
N ALA A 53 -17.17 22.41 -5.29
CA ALA A 53 -18.23 23.31 -5.73
C ALA A 53 -18.89 22.84 -7.04
N GLU A 54 -18.13 22.21 -7.94
CA GLU A 54 -18.67 21.67 -9.18
C GLU A 54 -19.45 20.37 -8.92
N ALA A 55 -18.96 19.51 -8.02
CA ALA A 55 -19.67 18.30 -7.61
C ALA A 55 -21.03 18.66 -6.97
N GLU A 56 -21.06 19.68 -6.11
CA GLU A 56 -22.28 20.19 -5.48
C GLU A 56 -23.28 20.77 -6.50
N LYS A 57 -22.82 21.60 -7.44
CA LYS A 57 -23.67 22.12 -8.53
C LYS A 57 -24.33 21.01 -9.36
N ARG A 58 -23.62 19.90 -9.55
CA ARG A 58 -24.11 18.72 -10.28
C ARG A 58 -24.94 17.76 -9.42
N GLY A 59 -25.13 18.05 -8.12
CA GLY A 59 -25.82 17.16 -7.19
C GLY A 59 -25.09 15.83 -6.93
N LEU A 60 -23.78 15.77 -7.17
CA LEU A 60 -22.95 14.59 -6.92
C LEU A 60 -22.56 14.53 -5.44
N LYS A 61 -22.58 13.32 -4.86
CA LYS A 61 -22.12 13.06 -3.49
C LYS A 61 -20.66 12.57 -3.50
N PRO A 62 -19.67 13.36 -3.02
CA PRO A 62 -18.28 12.91 -2.96
C PRO A 62 -18.11 11.70 -2.02
N MET A 63 -17.28 10.73 -2.43
CA MET A 63 -16.94 9.55 -1.60
C MET A 63 -15.83 9.85 -0.59
N ALA A 64 -14.87 10.70 -0.96
CA ALA A 64 -13.75 11.13 -0.15
C ALA A 64 -13.23 12.49 -0.65
N ARG A 65 -12.25 13.08 0.05
CA ARG A 65 -11.46 14.23 -0.45
C ARG A 65 -9.97 13.99 -0.25
N LEU A 66 -9.16 14.49 -1.16
CA LEU A 66 -7.71 14.56 -0.95
C LEU A 66 -7.41 15.72 0.03
N VAL A 67 -6.88 15.39 1.20
CA VAL A 67 -6.56 16.39 2.25
C VAL A 67 -5.14 16.94 2.06
N SER A 68 -4.17 16.07 1.86
CA SER A 68 -2.78 16.41 1.61
C SER A 68 -2.08 15.27 0.86
N TYR A 69 -0.93 15.58 0.27
CA TYR A 69 -0.02 14.60 -0.29
C TYR A 69 1.43 15.06 -0.08
N ALA A 70 2.36 14.10 -0.06
CA ALA A 70 3.78 14.37 0.09
C ALA A 70 4.63 13.33 -0.62
N HIS A 71 5.83 13.76 -1.00
CA HIS A 71 6.89 12.90 -1.51
C HIS A 71 8.15 13.10 -0.67
N ALA A 72 8.94 12.04 -0.55
CA ALA A 72 10.24 12.05 0.10
C ALA A 72 11.19 11.11 -0.64
N GLY A 73 12.43 11.53 -0.80
CA GLY A 73 13.51 10.69 -1.32
C GLY A 73 14.34 10.13 -0.17
N ILE A 74 14.83 8.91 -0.33
CA ILE A 74 15.74 8.23 0.59
C ILE A 74 16.83 7.50 -0.18
N ASP A 75 17.84 6.97 0.53
CA ASP A 75 18.86 6.12 -0.09
C ASP A 75 18.21 4.88 -0.75
N PRO A 76 18.51 4.60 -2.03
CA PRO A 76 17.97 3.43 -2.74
C PRO A 76 18.22 2.09 -2.02
N LYS A 77 19.32 1.96 -1.27
CA LYS A 77 19.66 0.72 -0.53
C LYS A 77 18.67 0.42 0.59
N THR A 78 17.96 1.44 1.08
CA THR A 78 16.99 1.31 2.17
C THR A 78 15.57 1.64 1.71
N MET A 79 15.27 1.50 0.41
CA MET A 79 14.00 1.97 -0.18
C MET A 79 12.72 1.57 0.59
N GLY A 80 12.73 0.45 1.33
CA GLY A 80 11.62 0.00 2.15
C GLY A 80 11.16 0.98 3.23
N ILE A 81 12.04 1.85 3.75
CA ILE A 81 11.65 2.87 4.74
C ILE A 81 11.12 4.16 4.10
N GLY A 82 10.96 4.18 2.77
CA GLY A 82 10.49 5.33 1.99
C GLY A 82 9.17 5.93 2.44
N PRO A 83 8.18 5.12 2.90
CA PRO A 83 6.95 5.65 3.45
C PRO A 83 7.15 6.54 4.68
N VAL A 84 8.10 6.22 5.57
CA VAL A 84 8.28 6.92 6.88
C VAL A 84 8.41 8.45 6.75
N PRO A 85 9.31 9.02 5.93
CA PRO A 85 9.39 10.47 5.78
C PRO A 85 8.18 11.08 5.06
N ALA A 86 7.54 10.34 4.15
CA ALA A 86 6.34 10.82 3.46
C ALA A 86 5.11 10.86 4.39
N THR A 87 4.94 9.83 5.23
CA THR A 87 3.85 9.70 6.20
C THR A 87 4.01 10.61 7.42
N LYS A 88 5.19 11.19 7.65
CA LYS A 88 5.36 12.35 8.55
C LYS A 88 4.91 13.64 7.86
N LYS A 89 5.41 13.88 6.65
CA LYS A 89 5.19 15.15 5.93
C LYS A 89 3.73 15.38 5.51
N ALA A 90 2.99 14.36 5.07
CA ALA A 90 1.62 14.57 4.57
C ALA A 90 0.63 14.95 5.69
N PRO A 91 0.59 14.24 6.84
CA PRO A 91 -0.23 14.67 7.99
C PRO A 91 0.21 16.03 8.54
N ASP A 92 1.51 16.29 8.69
CA ASP A 92 2.02 17.59 9.17
C ASP A 92 1.49 18.76 8.31
N ARG A 93 1.46 18.60 6.98
CA ARG A 93 0.89 19.60 6.04
C ARG A 93 -0.62 19.78 6.19
N ALA A 94 -1.33 18.73 6.62
CA ALA A 94 -2.76 18.77 6.87
C ALA A 94 -3.10 19.26 8.29
N GLY A 95 -2.10 19.48 9.16
CA GLY A 95 -2.32 19.73 10.58
C GLY A 95 -2.88 18.51 11.32
N LEU A 96 -2.57 17.31 10.84
CA LEU A 96 -3.01 16.03 11.39
C LEU A 96 -1.84 15.29 12.05
N THR A 97 -2.16 14.43 13.00
CA THR A 97 -1.25 13.47 13.63
C THR A 97 -1.62 12.04 13.21
N VAL A 98 -0.73 11.07 13.50
CA VAL A 98 -1.04 9.64 13.26
C VAL A 98 -2.24 9.18 14.08
N ALA A 99 -2.48 9.78 15.26
CA ALA A 99 -3.63 9.44 16.11
C ALA A 99 -4.97 9.89 15.52
N ASP A 100 -4.97 10.77 14.52
CA ASP A 100 -6.17 11.22 13.81
C ASP A 100 -6.54 10.30 12.63
N LEU A 101 -5.76 9.25 12.37
CA LEU A 101 -5.98 8.31 11.26
C LEU A 101 -6.73 7.06 11.74
N ASP A 102 -7.93 6.86 11.21
CA ASP A 102 -8.73 5.66 11.50
C ASP A 102 -8.21 4.41 10.78
N VAL A 103 -7.69 4.59 9.56
CA VAL A 103 -7.21 3.50 8.68
C VAL A 103 -5.91 3.94 8.00
N ILE A 104 -4.95 3.02 7.94
CA ILE A 104 -3.67 3.19 7.25
C ILE A 104 -3.57 2.13 6.17
N GLU A 105 -3.51 2.57 4.92
CA GLU A 105 -3.19 1.73 3.77
C GLU A 105 -1.70 1.87 3.46
N ALA A 106 -0.93 0.82 3.74
CA ALA A 106 0.49 0.75 3.45
C ALA A 106 0.75 -0.38 2.45
N ASN A 107 1.34 -0.04 1.30
CA ASN A 107 1.62 -1.04 0.26
C ASN A 107 2.64 -2.09 0.76
N GLU A 108 2.25 -3.36 0.72
CA GLU A 108 3.01 -4.49 1.27
C GLU A 108 4.01 -5.07 0.26
N ALA A 109 5.03 -4.30 -0.13
CA ALA A 109 6.06 -4.80 -1.07
C ALA A 109 6.79 -6.04 -0.52
N PHE A 110 7.18 -5.98 0.76
CA PHE A 110 7.73 -7.10 1.51
C PHE A 110 7.27 -7.00 2.97
N ALA A 111 7.07 -8.13 3.65
CA ALA A 111 6.78 -8.11 5.09
C ALA A 111 7.95 -7.53 5.90
N ALA A 112 9.19 -7.69 5.41
CA ALA A 112 10.38 -7.18 6.09
C ALA A 112 10.50 -5.64 6.10
N GLN A 113 9.69 -4.92 5.29
CA GLN A 113 9.64 -3.46 5.29
C GLN A 113 8.35 -2.87 5.88
N ALA A 114 7.38 -3.74 6.21
CA ALA A 114 6.10 -3.35 6.78
C ALA A 114 6.21 -3.14 8.29
#